data_AF-A0A518HDX2-F1
#
_entry.id   AF-A0A518HDX2-F1
#
_cell.length_a   1.000
_cell.length_b   1.000
_cell.length_c   1.000
_cell.angle_alpha   90.00
_cell.angle_beta   90.00
_cell.angle_gamma   90.00
#
_symmetry.space_group_name_H-M   'P 1'
#
loop_
_entity.id
_entity.type
_entity.pdbx_description
1 polymer ?
#
loop_
_entity_poly.entity_id
_entity_poly.type
_entity_poly.pdbx_seq_one_letter_code
_entity_poly.pdbx_strand_id
1 'polypeptide(L)'
;MATDDDLGPLLDDDEDEAGPWGPEGDPRHLLPHVFARRALPDLLFHDPLVSLAMLGREDAGDTLRDFWDFVRERVDPGHDSPEPGPDAFSVRAFRLDGFVVALIRLPEPEQPPGAYFAAFAVAVDPEALDPVRPPDTPPPARYLTLEKTPPLGPDSPGAVLRGRAPDGTHRDLGLLIPPDLDAFADAVVEHLLGRPDS
;
A
#
# COMPACT_ATOMS: atom_id res chain seq x y z
N MET A 1 -31.96 1.18 -16.39
CA MET A 1 -30.93 0.58 -17.27
C MET A 1 -29.77 1.55 -17.23
N ALA A 2 -28.93 1.43 -16.20
CA ALA A 2 -27.70 2.21 -16.07
C ALA A 2 -26.60 1.37 -16.73
N THR A 3 -25.89 1.98 -17.66
CA THR A 3 -24.84 1.35 -18.45
C THR A 3 -23.58 1.18 -17.62
N ASP A 4 -23.02 -0.02 -17.74
CA ASP A 4 -21.64 -0.42 -17.46
C ASP A 4 -20.60 0.57 -17.99
N ASP A 5 -19.45 0.54 -17.32
CA ASP A 5 -18.13 0.98 -17.78
C ASP A 5 -17.97 2.47 -18.13
N ASP A 6 -17.73 3.28 -17.10
CA ASP A 6 -17.03 4.57 -17.26
C ASP A 6 -15.95 4.71 -16.17
N LEU A 7 -15.00 3.76 -16.18
CA LEU A 7 -13.67 3.97 -15.61
C LEU A 7 -12.81 4.67 -16.69
N GLY A 8 -13.15 5.93 -16.97
CA GLY A 8 -12.36 6.83 -17.81
C GLY A 8 -10.93 7.07 -17.28
N PRO A 9 -10.06 7.71 -18.09
CA PRO A 9 -8.66 7.35 -18.30
C PRO A 9 -7.81 7.57 -17.04
N LEU A 10 -7.49 6.47 -16.34
CA LEU A 10 -6.57 6.47 -15.20
C LEU A 10 -5.08 6.46 -15.61
N LEU A 11 -4.80 6.71 -16.89
CA LEU A 11 -3.47 6.80 -17.49
C LEU A 11 -3.51 7.83 -18.62
N ASP A 12 -3.78 9.10 -18.29
CA ASP A 12 -3.56 10.17 -19.27
C ASP A 12 -2.04 10.37 -19.44
N ASP A 13 -1.61 10.21 -20.68
CA ASP A 13 -0.25 10.31 -21.19
C ASP A 13 0.32 11.73 -21.04
N ASP A 14 1.20 11.94 -20.07
CA ASP A 14 2.20 13.03 -20.13
C ASP A 14 3.31 12.59 -21.11
N GLU A 15 3.17 12.96 -22.38
CA GLU A 15 4.03 12.55 -23.51
C GLU A 15 5.41 13.25 -23.61
N ASP A 16 6.03 13.72 -22.51
CA ASP A 16 7.35 14.37 -22.57
C ASP A 16 8.29 13.99 -21.39
N GLU A 17 8.81 12.75 -21.37
CA GLU A 17 10.17 12.34 -20.93
C GLU A 17 10.27 10.82 -20.67
N ALA A 18 10.58 10.04 -21.71
CA ALA A 18 10.53 8.56 -21.68
C ALA A 18 9.12 8.04 -21.37
N GLY A 19 8.75 6.85 -21.82
CA GLY A 19 7.44 6.30 -21.46
C GLY A 19 7.24 6.25 -19.93
N PRO A 20 6.01 6.11 -19.41
CA PRO A 20 5.74 5.92 -17.97
C PRO A 20 6.47 4.70 -17.35
N TRP A 21 7.13 3.94 -18.22
CA TRP A 21 7.99 2.81 -17.98
C TRP A 21 9.41 3.23 -18.43
N GLY A 22 10.27 3.58 -17.49
CA GLY A 22 11.69 3.87 -17.69
C GLY A 22 12.47 2.69 -18.30
N PRO A 23 13.82 2.73 -18.29
CA PRO A 23 14.62 1.76 -19.02
C PRO A 23 14.35 0.32 -18.54
N GLU A 24 14.36 -0.60 -19.50
CA GLU A 24 14.28 -2.05 -19.27
C GLU A 24 15.29 -2.47 -18.18
N GLY A 25 14.80 -3.10 -17.11
CA GLY A 25 15.61 -3.46 -15.93
C GLY A 25 15.57 -2.47 -14.77
N ASP A 26 14.78 -1.39 -14.83
CA ASP A 26 14.53 -0.55 -13.65
C ASP A 26 13.64 -1.30 -12.64
N PRO A 27 14.07 -1.49 -11.37
CA PRO A 27 13.29 -2.18 -10.36
C PRO A 27 11.92 -1.53 -10.10
N ARG A 28 11.73 -0.28 -10.52
CA ARG A 28 10.44 0.43 -10.47
C ARG A 28 9.37 -0.15 -11.41
N HIS A 29 9.76 -1.02 -12.35
CA HIS A 29 8.83 -1.76 -13.23
C HIS A 29 8.51 -3.16 -12.73
N LEU A 30 9.17 -3.60 -11.64
CA LEU A 30 8.85 -4.89 -11.06
C LEU A 30 7.44 -4.84 -10.47
N LEU A 31 6.67 -5.88 -10.77
CA LEU A 31 5.30 -6.04 -10.30
C LEU A 31 5.13 -5.78 -8.78
N PRO A 32 6.00 -6.28 -7.87
CA PRO A 32 5.93 -5.93 -6.45
C PRO A 32 6.00 -4.43 -6.16
N HIS A 33 6.85 -3.70 -6.90
CA HIS A 33 7.01 -2.26 -6.74
C HIS A 33 5.74 -1.52 -7.19
N VAL A 34 5.22 -1.87 -8.36
CA VAL A 34 4.00 -1.28 -8.91
C VAL A 34 2.81 -1.55 -7.99
N PHE A 35 2.65 -2.79 -7.53
CA PHE A 35 1.57 -3.17 -6.64
C PHE A 35 1.60 -2.39 -5.33
N ALA A 36 2.77 -2.35 -4.67
CA ALA A 36 2.93 -1.69 -3.39
C ALA A 36 2.86 -0.16 -3.49
N ARG A 37 3.39 0.46 -4.54
CA ARG A 37 3.50 1.93 -4.60
C ARG A 37 2.43 2.64 -5.40
N ARG A 38 1.70 1.92 -6.26
CA ARG A 38 0.64 2.48 -7.10
C ARG A 38 -0.69 1.82 -6.77
N ALA A 39 -0.83 0.52 -7.03
CA ALA A 39 -2.13 -0.15 -6.96
C ALA A 39 -2.78 -0.10 -5.56
N LEU A 40 -2.05 -0.49 -4.52
CA LEU A 40 -2.56 -0.47 -3.13
C LEU A 40 -2.95 0.93 -2.64
N PRO A 41 -2.08 1.96 -2.74
CA PRO A 41 -2.48 3.30 -2.32
C PRO A 41 -3.62 3.88 -3.16
N ASP A 42 -3.69 3.57 -4.47
CA ASP A 42 -4.80 4.03 -5.31
C ASP A 42 -6.13 3.41 -4.85
N LEU A 43 -6.13 2.11 -4.50
CA LEU A 43 -7.25 1.45 -3.84
C LEU A 43 -7.66 2.18 -2.55
N LEU A 44 -6.70 2.43 -1.64
CA LEU A 44 -6.96 3.11 -0.36
C LEU A 44 -7.55 4.51 -0.55
N PHE A 45 -6.96 5.32 -1.42
CA PHE A 45 -7.34 6.74 -1.55
C PHE A 45 -8.60 6.94 -2.39
N HIS A 46 -8.95 5.99 -3.25
CA HIS A 46 -10.21 6.01 -3.97
C HIS A 46 -11.41 5.83 -3.04
N ASP A 47 -11.39 4.78 -2.21
CA ASP A 47 -12.43 4.52 -1.21
C ASP A 47 -11.82 3.93 0.08
N PRO A 48 -11.46 4.77 1.06
CA PRO A 48 -10.79 4.31 2.28
C PRO A 48 -11.63 3.34 3.12
N LEU A 49 -12.95 3.54 3.17
CA LEU A 49 -13.84 2.75 4.01
C LEU A 49 -14.09 1.38 3.39
N VAL A 50 -14.37 1.33 2.08
CA VAL A 50 -14.53 0.05 1.35
C VAL A 50 -13.22 -0.74 1.38
N SER A 51 -12.08 -0.07 1.20
CA SER A 51 -10.76 -0.69 1.27
C SER A 51 -10.52 -1.35 2.63
N LEU A 52 -10.79 -0.65 3.74
CA LEU A 52 -10.66 -1.25 5.07
C LEU A 52 -11.66 -2.37 5.32
N ALA A 53 -12.91 -2.22 4.87
CA ALA A 53 -13.92 -3.26 5.03
C ALA A 53 -13.50 -4.54 4.29
N MET A 54 -12.94 -4.41 3.08
CA MET A 54 -12.38 -5.51 2.31
C MET A 54 -11.22 -6.18 3.06
N LEU A 55 -10.26 -5.39 3.54
CA LEU A 55 -9.09 -5.89 4.26
C LEU A 55 -9.41 -6.50 5.64
N GLY A 56 -10.57 -6.16 6.22
CA GLY A 56 -11.04 -6.73 7.48
C GLY A 56 -11.69 -8.11 7.37
N ARG A 57 -11.86 -8.66 6.15
CA ARG A 57 -12.48 -9.97 5.92
C ARG A 57 -11.50 -11.12 6.17
N GLU A 58 -12.03 -12.31 6.46
CA GLU A 58 -11.23 -13.53 6.65
C GLU A 58 -10.48 -13.94 5.37
N ASP A 59 -11.02 -13.59 4.19
CA ASP A 59 -10.47 -13.87 2.86
C ASP A 59 -9.69 -12.69 2.25
N ALA A 60 -9.27 -11.73 3.07
CA ALA A 60 -8.53 -10.55 2.59
C ALA A 60 -7.22 -10.92 1.86
N GLY A 61 -6.53 -11.99 2.28
CA GLY A 61 -5.33 -12.49 1.61
C GLY A 61 -5.59 -12.97 0.18
N ASP A 62 -6.68 -13.72 -0.03
CA ASP A 62 -7.09 -14.18 -1.36
C ASP A 62 -7.54 -13.00 -2.23
N THR A 63 -8.28 -12.04 -1.66
CA THR A 63 -8.68 -10.82 -2.36
C THR A 63 -7.47 -10.00 -2.82
N LEU A 64 -6.42 -9.91 -1.99
CA LEU A 64 -5.17 -9.24 -2.37
C LEU A 64 -4.42 -9.99 -3.48
N ARG A 65 -4.48 -11.32 -3.51
CA ARG A 65 -3.94 -12.11 -4.61
C ARG A 65 -4.70 -11.86 -5.91
N ASP A 66 -6.02 -11.86 -5.88
CA ASP A 66 -6.82 -11.55 -7.07
C ASP A 66 -6.51 -10.14 -7.59
N PHE A 67 -6.33 -9.17 -6.69
CA PHE A 67 -5.93 -7.82 -7.08
C PHE A 67 -4.51 -7.76 -7.64
N TRP A 68 -3.58 -8.54 -7.07
CA TRP A 68 -2.24 -8.69 -7.61
C TRP A 68 -2.26 -9.24 -9.04
N ASP A 69 -3.04 -10.29 -9.28
CA ASP A 69 -3.18 -10.91 -10.59
C ASP A 69 -3.78 -9.93 -11.61
N PHE A 70 -4.79 -9.17 -11.20
CA PHE A 70 -5.36 -8.09 -12.01
C PHE A 70 -4.31 -7.02 -12.39
N VAL A 71 -3.40 -6.66 -11.48
CA VAL A 71 -2.31 -5.72 -11.75
C VAL A 71 -1.26 -6.36 -12.67
N ARG A 72 -0.90 -7.62 -12.41
CA ARG A 72 0.05 -8.41 -13.21
C ARG A 72 -0.35 -8.45 -14.67
N GLU A 73 -1.60 -8.78 -14.98
CA GLU A 73 -2.11 -8.83 -16.36
C GLU A 73 -1.90 -7.53 -17.14
N ARG A 74 -1.82 -6.39 -16.46
CA ARG A 74 -1.64 -5.06 -17.07
C ARG A 74 -0.19 -4.65 -17.21
N VAL A 75 0.64 -4.98 -16.22
CA VAL A 75 2.02 -4.45 -16.13
C VAL A 75 3.08 -5.47 -16.47
N ASP A 76 2.72 -6.75 -16.50
CA ASP A 76 3.56 -7.87 -16.87
C ASP A 76 2.74 -8.93 -17.65
N PRO A 77 2.27 -8.59 -18.86
CA PRO A 77 1.47 -9.50 -19.68
C PRO A 77 2.28 -10.74 -20.14
N GLY A 78 3.62 -10.65 -20.12
CA GLY A 78 4.53 -11.76 -20.40
C GLY A 78 4.58 -12.79 -19.27
N HIS A 79 4.14 -12.42 -18.07
CA HIS A 79 4.24 -13.21 -16.84
C HIS A 79 5.69 -13.58 -16.52
N ASP A 80 6.61 -12.63 -16.72
CA ASP A 80 8.02 -12.82 -16.43
C ASP A 80 8.31 -12.72 -14.92
N SER A 81 7.43 -12.06 -14.16
CA SER A 81 7.51 -11.94 -12.70
C SER A 81 7.10 -13.25 -12.03
N PRO A 82 7.84 -13.69 -10.99
CA PRO A 82 7.49 -14.89 -10.25
C PRO A 82 6.14 -14.75 -9.56
N GLU A 83 5.39 -15.84 -9.51
CA GLU A 83 4.16 -15.88 -8.75
C GLU A 83 4.44 -15.77 -7.24
N PRO A 84 3.68 -14.95 -6.52
CA PRO A 84 3.78 -14.89 -5.08
C PRO A 84 3.39 -16.23 -4.48
N GLY A 85 4.17 -16.72 -3.51
CA GLY A 85 3.85 -17.95 -2.79
C GLY A 85 2.48 -17.92 -2.08
N PRO A 86 1.97 -19.07 -1.61
CA PRO A 86 0.64 -19.17 -1.00
C PRO A 86 0.44 -18.23 0.21
N ASP A 87 1.50 -17.98 0.98
CA ASP A 87 1.47 -17.14 2.19
C ASP A 87 2.07 -15.74 1.98
N ALA A 88 2.17 -15.30 0.73
CA ALA A 88 2.77 -14.01 0.38
C ALA A 88 1.92 -12.81 0.82
N PHE A 89 0.60 -13.00 0.92
CA PHE A 89 -0.33 -11.98 1.41
C PHE A 89 -0.97 -12.43 2.71
N SER A 90 -0.92 -11.55 3.72
CA SER A 90 -1.72 -11.69 4.92
C SER A 90 -2.09 -10.32 5.46
N VAL A 91 -3.22 -10.24 6.16
CA VAL A 91 -3.71 -8.98 6.70
C VAL A 91 -3.89 -9.11 8.22
N ARG A 92 -3.39 -8.11 8.94
CA ARG A 92 -3.68 -7.92 10.38
C ARG A 92 -4.35 -6.58 10.57
N ALA A 93 -5.63 -6.61 10.92
CA ALA A 93 -6.39 -5.41 11.24
C ALA A 93 -6.49 -5.18 12.76
N PHE A 94 -6.41 -3.93 13.18
CA PHE A 94 -6.64 -3.52 14.56
C PHE A 94 -7.18 -2.09 14.65
N ARG A 95 -7.66 -1.72 15.83
CA ARG A 95 -8.11 -0.36 16.13
C ARG A 95 -7.03 0.35 16.94
N LEU A 96 -6.82 1.61 16.61
CA LEU A 96 -5.94 2.55 17.29
C LEU A 96 -6.75 3.81 17.59
N ASP A 97 -6.39 4.59 18.61
CA ASP A 97 -7.17 5.78 19.01
C ASP A 97 -7.40 6.73 17.82
N GLY A 98 -8.66 6.83 17.36
CA GLY A 98 -9.05 7.61 16.18
C GLY A 98 -8.75 6.97 14.80
N PHE A 99 -8.21 5.75 14.74
CA PHE A 99 -7.86 5.06 13.49
C PHE A 99 -8.32 3.60 13.44
N VAL A 100 -8.69 3.13 12.26
CA VAL A 100 -8.69 1.70 11.92
C VAL A 100 -7.50 1.44 11.01
N VAL A 101 -6.69 0.44 11.38
CA VAL A 101 -5.43 0.11 10.72
C VAL A 101 -5.51 -1.31 10.17
N ALA A 102 -5.14 -1.50 8.91
CA ALA A 102 -4.89 -2.79 8.30
C ALA A 102 -3.42 -2.87 7.87
N LEU A 103 -2.68 -3.81 8.45
CA LEU A 103 -1.32 -4.13 8.04
C LEU A 103 -1.35 -5.26 7.03
N ILE A 104 -0.65 -5.07 5.92
CA ILE A 104 -0.60 -6.00 4.80
C ILE A 104 0.83 -6.51 4.70
N ARG A 105 1.01 -7.83 4.77
CA ARG A 105 2.23 -8.49 4.34
C ARG A 105 2.24 -8.60 2.83
N LEU A 106 3.37 -8.23 2.23
CA LEU A 106 3.61 -8.32 0.80
C LEU A 106 4.62 -9.44 0.49
N PRO A 107 4.72 -9.88 -0.78
CA PRO A 107 5.79 -10.75 -1.21
C PRO A 107 7.15 -10.17 -0.82
N GLU A 108 8.07 -11.03 -0.37
CA GLU A 108 9.37 -10.57 0.10
C GLU A 108 10.13 -9.85 -1.02
N PRO A 109 10.58 -8.60 -0.81
CA PRO A 109 11.26 -7.84 -1.85
C PRO A 109 12.67 -8.39 -2.11
N GLU A 110 12.92 -8.79 -3.36
CA GLU A 110 14.24 -9.27 -3.79
C GLU A 110 15.27 -8.12 -3.83
N GLN A 111 14.87 -6.96 -4.34
CA GLN A 111 15.74 -5.81 -4.57
C GLN A 111 15.16 -4.52 -3.97
N PRO A 112 16.01 -3.58 -3.50
CA PRO A 112 15.56 -2.25 -3.14
C PRO A 112 15.29 -1.39 -4.41
N PRO A 113 14.27 -0.50 -4.41
CA PRO A 113 13.26 -0.30 -3.37
C PRO A 113 12.08 -1.27 -3.53
N GLY A 114 11.87 -2.15 -2.56
CA GLY A 114 10.73 -3.06 -2.50
C GLY A 114 10.14 -3.07 -1.09
N ALA A 115 8.81 -3.20 -0.96
CA ALA A 115 8.12 -3.14 0.32
C ALA A 115 7.94 -4.54 0.92
N TYR A 116 8.27 -4.70 2.20
CA TYR A 116 7.94 -5.90 2.99
C TYR A 116 6.49 -5.86 3.46
N PHE A 117 6.05 -4.68 3.90
CA PHE A 117 4.73 -4.46 4.47
C PHE A 117 4.15 -3.14 3.98
N ALA A 118 2.83 -3.06 4.00
CA ALA A 118 2.07 -1.84 3.83
C ALA A 118 1.05 -1.67 4.97
N ALA A 119 0.65 -0.44 5.26
CA ALA A 119 -0.38 -0.13 6.23
C ALA A 119 -1.39 0.84 5.62
N PHE A 120 -2.67 0.48 5.72
CA PHE A 120 -3.78 1.37 5.49
C PHE A 120 -4.22 1.86 6.86
N ALA A 121 -4.14 3.16 7.12
CA ALA A 121 -4.66 3.76 8.33
C ALA A 121 -5.68 4.84 7.97
N VAL A 122 -6.93 4.63 8.40
CA VAL A 122 -8.03 5.55 8.10
C VAL A 122 -8.52 6.14 9.41
N ALA A 123 -8.58 7.46 9.46
CA ALA A 123 -9.08 8.20 10.60
C ALA A 123 -10.60 8.09 10.65
N VAL A 124 -11.11 7.25 11.55
CA VAL A 124 -12.55 7.03 11.72
C VAL A 124 -12.92 7.26 13.17
N ASP A 125 -13.90 8.12 13.37
CA ASP A 125 -14.62 8.21 14.63
C ASP A 125 -15.75 7.17 14.59
N PRO A 126 -15.67 6.09 15.39
CA PRO A 126 -16.68 5.04 15.40
C PRO A 126 -18.05 5.55 15.86
N GLU A 127 -18.13 6.67 16.60
CA GLU A 127 -19.40 7.27 17.00
C GLU A 127 -20.03 8.09 15.87
N ALA A 128 -19.24 8.53 14.90
CA ALA A 128 -19.69 9.33 13.77
C ALA A 128 -20.06 8.51 12.52
N LEU A 129 -19.76 7.20 12.51
CA LEU A 129 -20.06 6.32 11.38
C LEU A 129 -21.54 5.91 11.38
N ASP A 130 -22.30 6.43 10.42
CA ASP A 130 -23.64 5.94 10.10
C ASP A 130 -23.53 4.65 9.26
N PRO A 131 -24.06 3.50 9.73
CA PRO A 131 -23.96 2.22 9.02
C PRO A 131 -24.81 2.19 7.74
N VAL A 132 -25.74 3.12 7.55
CA VAL A 132 -26.65 3.18 6.41
C VAL A 132 -26.20 4.22 5.38
N ARG A 133 -25.53 5.29 5.84
CA ARG A 133 -25.13 6.41 4.98
C ARG A 133 -23.62 6.63 5.03
N PRO A 134 -22.90 6.46 3.91
CA PRO A 134 -21.50 6.83 3.84
C PRO A 134 -21.33 8.33 4.08
N PRO A 135 -20.21 8.77 4.67
CA PRO A 135 -19.97 10.19 4.91
C PRO A 135 -19.89 10.95 3.58
N ASP A 136 -20.35 12.19 3.56
CA ASP A 136 -20.30 13.05 2.36
C ASP A 136 -18.85 13.36 1.93
N THR A 137 -17.90 13.28 2.87
CA THR A 137 -16.45 13.41 2.62
C THR A 137 -15.74 12.14 3.08
N PRO A 138 -14.89 11.51 2.24
CA PRO A 138 -14.10 10.37 2.66
C PRO A 138 -13.24 10.69 3.89
N PRO A 139 -13.12 9.77 4.87
CA PRO A 139 -12.26 9.99 6.02
C PRO A 139 -10.80 10.15 5.61
N PRO A 140 -10.00 10.95 6.34
CA PRO A 140 -8.57 11.05 6.09
C PRO A 140 -7.89 9.69 6.15
N ALA A 141 -7.11 9.35 5.14
CA ALA A 141 -6.33 8.12 5.08
C ALA A 141 -4.81 8.41 5.06
N ARG A 142 -4.04 7.41 5.48
CA ARG A 142 -2.58 7.37 5.43
C ARG A 142 -2.17 6.02 4.86
N TYR A 143 -1.27 6.08 3.88
CA TYR A 143 -0.61 4.90 3.35
C TYR A 143 0.84 4.90 3.83
N LEU A 144 1.23 3.84 4.51
CA LEU A 144 2.59 3.65 5.00
C LEU A 144 3.17 2.35 4.45
N THR A 145 4.48 2.30 4.23
CA THR A 145 5.18 1.10 3.78
C THR A 145 6.47 0.92 4.54
N LEU A 146 6.85 -0.33 4.81
CA LEU A 146 8.20 -0.67 5.25
C LEU A 146 9.00 -1.16 4.06
N GLU A 147 9.99 -0.38 3.62
CA GLU A 147 10.72 -0.68 2.40
C GLU A 147 12.16 -1.12 2.63
N LYS A 148 12.57 -2.16 1.90
CA LYS A 148 13.95 -2.61 1.81
C LYS A 148 14.84 -1.48 1.32
N THR A 149 15.85 -1.16 2.11
CA THR A 149 16.94 -0.27 1.71
C THR A 149 18.21 -1.05 1.40
N PRO A 150 19.13 -0.49 0.60
CA PRO A 150 20.49 -1.02 0.51
C PRO A 150 21.11 -1.14 1.92
N PRO A 151 21.94 -2.17 2.17
CA PRO A 151 22.63 -2.30 3.44
C PRO A 151 23.47 -1.04 3.72
N LEU A 152 23.28 -0.43 4.89
CA LEU A 152 24.09 0.73 5.32
C LEU A 152 25.39 0.29 6.05
N GLY A 153 25.55 -1.01 6.29
CA GLY A 153 26.69 -1.62 6.96
C GLY A 153 26.49 -3.14 7.13
N PRO A 154 27.51 -3.86 7.63
CA PRO A 154 27.47 -5.32 7.79
C PRO A 154 26.34 -5.81 8.70
N ASP A 155 25.88 -4.97 9.64
CA ASP A 155 24.85 -5.30 10.63
C ASP A 155 23.57 -4.45 10.48
N SER A 156 23.34 -3.85 9.31
CA SER A 156 22.18 -2.96 9.08
C SER A 156 21.35 -3.36 7.87
N PRO A 157 20.65 -4.50 7.91
CA PRO A 157 19.65 -4.88 6.91
C PRO A 157 18.34 -4.09 7.07
N GLY A 158 18.38 -2.92 7.72
CA GLY A 158 17.20 -2.16 8.12
C GLY A 158 16.32 -1.84 6.92
N ALA A 159 15.02 -1.74 7.17
CA ALA A 159 14.04 -1.23 6.24
C ALA A 159 13.57 0.15 6.71
N VAL A 160 13.16 1.02 5.79
CA VAL A 160 12.75 2.39 6.10
C VAL A 160 11.25 2.52 6.03
N LEU A 161 10.66 3.11 7.08
CA LEU A 161 9.26 3.53 7.06
C LEU A 161 9.08 4.70 6.10
N ARG A 162 8.11 4.58 5.18
CA ARG A 162 7.75 5.63 4.23
C ARG A 162 6.25 5.87 4.26
N GLY A 163 5.86 7.11 3.98
CA GLY A 163 4.46 7.50 3.78
C GLY A 163 4.20 7.93 2.35
N ARG A 164 2.97 7.71 1.87
CA ARG A 164 2.43 8.29 0.63
C ARG A 164 1.20 9.12 0.95
N ALA A 165 1.12 10.32 0.38
CA ALA A 165 -0.05 11.18 0.42
C ALA A 165 -0.96 10.93 -0.80
N PRO A 166 -2.25 11.36 -0.75
CA PRO A 166 -3.18 11.19 -1.87
C PRO A 166 -2.73 11.88 -3.17
N ASP A 167 -1.95 12.96 -3.07
CA ASP A 167 -1.36 13.66 -4.23
C ASP A 167 -0.14 12.92 -4.83
N GLY A 168 0.16 11.71 -4.34
CA GLY A 168 1.30 10.91 -4.77
C GLY A 168 2.63 11.28 -4.08
N THR A 169 2.67 12.32 -3.24
CA THR A 169 3.90 12.71 -2.55
C THR A 169 4.39 11.61 -1.62
N HIS A 170 5.65 11.20 -1.77
CA HIS A 170 6.33 10.26 -0.89
C HIS A 170 7.14 11.00 0.18
N ARG A 171 7.14 10.47 1.41
CA ARG A 171 7.94 11.00 2.52
C ARG A 171 8.70 9.86 3.21
N ASP A 172 10.00 10.07 3.42
CA ASP A 172 10.82 9.19 4.25
C ASP A 172 10.57 9.56 5.72
N LEU A 173 10.12 8.59 6.52
CA LEU A 173 9.78 8.78 7.94
C LEU A 173 10.93 8.34 8.86
N GLY A 174 12.07 7.95 8.29
CA GLY A 174 13.39 7.96 8.96
C GLY A 174 13.68 6.81 9.94
N LEU A 175 12.78 5.85 10.10
CA LEU A 175 12.98 4.74 11.05
C LEU A 175 13.58 3.52 10.35
N LEU A 176 14.79 3.11 10.79
CA LEU A 176 15.36 1.81 10.43
C LEU A 176 14.70 0.73 11.29
N ILE A 177 13.77 0.00 10.69
CA ILE A 177 12.96 -1.01 11.37
C ILE A 177 13.35 -2.39 10.84
N PRO A 178 13.48 -3.42 11.70
CA PRO A 178 13.58 -4.79 11.24
C PRO A 178 12.40 -5.15 10.30
N PRO A 179 12.60 -5.97 9.25
CA PRO A 179 11.51 -6.42 8.37
C PRO A 179 10.62 -7.47 9.06
N ASP A 180 10.05 -7.09 10.20
CA ASP A 180 9.17 -7.87 11.06
C ASP A 180 7.82 -7.15 11.19
N LEU A 181 6.73 -7.93 11.23
CA LEU A 181 5.38 -7.38 11.21
C LEU A 181 5.02 -6.67 12.53
N ASP A 182 5.55 -7.12 13.66
CA ASP A 182 5.33 -6.50 14.97
C ASP A 182 6.12 -5.20 15.08
N ALA A 183 7.40 -5.22 14.70
CA ALA A 183 8.22 -4.01 14.63
C ALA A 183 7.61 -2.94 13.69
N PHE A 184 7.05 -3.37 12.56
CA PHE A 184 6.33 -2.47 11.66
C PHE A 184 5.06 -1.91 12.29
N ALA A 185 4.27 -2.74 12.99
CA ALA A 185 3.06 -2.30 13.68
C ALA A 185 3.36 -1.24 14.75
N ASP A 186 4.39 -1.47 15.56
CA ASP A 186 4.84 -0.53 16.58
C ASP A 186 5.23 0.82 15.95
N ALA A 187 5.98 0.78 14.85
CA ALA A 187 6.37 2.00 14.13
C ALA A 187 5.17 2.74 13.50
N VAL A 188 4.17 2.01 12.99
CA VAL A 188 2.92 2.59 12.50
C VAL A 188 2.15 3.27 13.63
N VAL A 189 2.04 2.61 14.79
CA VAL A 189 1.38 3.17 15.98
C VAL A 189 2.11 4.42 16.46
N GLU A 190 3.44 4.38 16.58
CA GLU A 190 4.25 5.53 16.97
C GLU A 190 4.08 6.69 15.99
N HIS A 191 4.05 6.43 14.68
CA HIS A 191 3.86 7.47 13.68
C HIS A 191 2.45 8.09 13.71
N LEU A 192 1.42 7.28 13.93
CA LEU A 192 0.02 7.76 13.96
C LEU A 192 -0.34 8.48 15.26
N LEU A 193 0.23 8.06 16.40
CA LEU A 193 0.01 8.69 17.71
C LEU A 193 1.02 9.80 18.04
N GLY A 194 2.18 9.78 17.37
CA GLY A 194 3.18 10.82 17.44
C GLY A 194 2.53 12.15 17.08
N ARG A 195 2.59 13.10 18.02
CA ARG A 195 2.02 14.45 17.81
C ARG A 195 2.53 15.00 16.48
N PRO A 196 1.66 15.69 15.71
CA PRO A 196 2.08 16.32 14.46
C PRO A 196 3.33 17.16 14.74
N ASP A 197 4.36 16.96 13.91
CA ASP A 197 5.58 17.76 13.93
C ASP A 197 5.20 19.24 14.10
N SER A 198 5.74 19.83 15.17
CA SER A 198 5.56 21.25 15.52
C SER A 198 6.25 22.15 14.52
#